data_AF-A0A239HA26-F1
#
_entry.id   AF-A0A239HA26-F1
#
_cell.length_a   1.000
_cell.length_b   1.000
_cell.length_c   1.000
_cell.angle_alpha   90.00
_cell.angle_beta   90.00
_cell.angle_gamma   90.00
#
_symmetry.space_group_name_H-M   'P 1'
#
loop_
_entity.id
_entity.type
_entity.pdbx_description
1 polymer ?
#
loop_
_entity_poly.entity_id
_entity_poly.type
_entity_poly.pdbx_seq_one_letter_code
_entity_poly.pdbx_strand_id
1 'polypeptide(L)'
;MPRPRTSAPALNGVNRSRSAAASFLPHSCLIPASAFYEWKKIDAKTKQPYAFTVRGSPLFAFAGLWDAWKDGQGHWLQSFSIVTTEANELMQRVHTRMPVILHSRDYDRWLSREVTEQLPLDLLRPYEAEDMEMTAANPLVGNVRNNGPNMLNSA
;
A
#
# COMPACT_ATOMS: atom_id res chain seq x y z
N MET A 1 -1.93 18.69 -21.58
CA MET A 1 -3.08 18.52 -20.66
C MET A 1 -2.55 18.26 -19.26
N PRO A 2 -3.13 18.85 -18.19
CA PRO A 2 -2.70 18.58 -16.83
C PRO A 2 -3.17 17.20 -16.34
N ARG A 3 -2.33 16.52 -15.56
CA ARG A 3 -2.56 15.19 -14.97
C ARG A 3 -3.70 15.22 -13.92
N PRO A 4 -4.59 14.23 -13.84
CA PRO A 4 -5.43 14.02 -12.66
C PRO A 4 -4.57 13.51 -11.49
N ARG A 5 -4.68 14.13 -10.31
CA ARG A 5 -3.97 13.68 -9.10
C ARG A 5 -4.45 12.29 -8.72
N THR A 6 -3.55 11.30 -8.74
CA THR A 6 -3.83 9.97 -8.20
C THR A 6 -3.38 9.94 -6.73
N SER A 7 -4.27 10.32 -5.82
CA SER A 7 -4.26 9.74 -4.48
C SER A 7 -4.73 8.29 -4.59
N ALA A 8 -4.18 7.37 -3.79
CA ALA A 8 -4.62 5.99 -3.75
C ALA A 8 -6.15 5.93 -3.65
N PRO A 9 -6.87 5.43 -4.68
CA PRO A 9 -8.31 5.29 -4.57
C PRO A 9 -8.59 4.24 -3.51
N ALA A 10 -9.43 4.57 -2.53
CA ALA A 10 -10.15 3.53 -1.81
C ALA A 10 -10.97 2.77 -2.85
N LEU A 11 -10.76 1.47 -3.00
CA LEU A 11 -11.53 0.62 -3.93
C LEU A 11 -12.99 0.40 -3.47
N ASN A 12 -13.59 1.39 -2.81
CA ASN A 12 -15.00 1.41 -2.47
C ASN A 12 -15.75 2.19 -3.56
N GLY A 13 -15.92 1.58 -4.75
CA GLY A 13 -16.81 2.11 -5.79
C GLY A 13 -16.22 2.10 -7.19
N VAL A 14 -16.19 0.95 -7.85
CA VAL A 14 -16.06 0.89 -9.31
C VAL A 14 -17.42 1.21 -9.92
N ASN A 15 -17.65 2.51 -10.21
CA ASN A 15 -18.81 2.95 -11.00
C ASN A 15 -18.47 2.81 -12.49
N ARG A 16 -19.22 1.97 -13.22
CA ARG A 16 -19.02 1.72 -14.65
C ARG A 16 -19.67 2.83 -15.47
N SER A 17 -18.90 3.76 -16.02
CA SER A 17 -19.32 4.55 -17.18
C SER A 17 -18.77 3.91 -18.46
N ARG A 18 -19.68 3.54 -19.36
CA ARG A 18 -19.39 2.94 -20.67
C ARG A 18 -19.09 4.02 -21.69
N SER A 19 -17.82 4.38 -21.89
CA SER A 19 -17.37 5.08 -23.10
C SER A 19 -15.91 4.73 -23.41
N ALA A 20 -15.72 3.90 -24.45
CA ALA A 20 -14.48 3.65 -25.20
C ALA A 20 -13.14 3.68 -24.42
N ALA A 21 -12.70 2.51 -23.92
CA ALA A 21 -11.28 2.21 -23.72
C ALA A 21 -11.12 0.69 -23.74
N ALA A 22 -10.12 0.18 -24.45
CA ALA A 22 -9.61 -1.16 -24.16
C ALA A 22 -9.37 -1.26 -22.65
N SER A 23 -9.75 -2.38 -22.02
CA SER A 23 -9.61 -2.58 -20.57
C SER A 23 -8.15 -2.44 -20.13
N PHE A 24 -7.71 -1.22 -19.82
CA PHE A 24 -6.45 -0.96 -19.12
C PHE A 24 -6.67 -1.30 -17.65
N LEU A 25 -6.77 -2.60 -17.36
CA LEU A 25 -6.62 -3.04 -15.99
C LEU A 25 -5.15 -2.80 -15.62
N PRO A 26 -4.87 -1.98 -14.60
CA PRO A 26 -3.51 -1.74 -14.18
C PRO A 26 -2.85 -3.07 -13.82
N HIS A 27 -1.56 -3.19 -14.12
CA HIS A 27 -0.83 -4.42 -13.93
C HIS A 27 -0.57 -4.65 -12.44
N SER A 28 -0.82 -5.86 -11.95
CA SER A 28 -0.43 -6.25 -10.60
C SER A 28 1.09 -6.21 -10.45
N CYS A 29 1.57 -5.71 -9.30
CA CYS A 29 2.96 -5.81 -8.86
C CYS A 29 3.03 -6.08 -7.35
N LEU A 30 4.21 -6.53 -6.90
CA LEU A 30 4.55 -6.61 -5.48
C LEU A 30 5.36 -5.39 -5.10
N ILE A 31 5.01 -4.77 -3.96
CA ILE A 31 5.76 -3.63 -3.42
C ILE A 31 6.45 -4.09 -2.14
N PRO A 32 7.76 -4.43 -2.21
CA PRO A 32 8.47 -4.98 -1.06
C PRO A 32 8.73 -3.91 0.00
N ALA A 33 8.63 -4.29 1.27
CA ALA A 33 8.91 -3.45 2.42
C ALA A 33 9.40 -4.30 3.60
N SER A 34 10.21 -3.70 4.47
CA SER A 34 10.57 -4.26 5.78
C SER A 34 9.65 -3.77 6.90
N ALA A 35 9.02 -2.61 6.71
CA ALA A 35 8.04 -2.01 7.60
C ALA A 35 7.25 -0.93 6.86
N PHE A 36 6.15 -0.48 7.45
CA PHE A 36 5.49 0.77 7.08
C PHE A 36 5.13 1.59 8.32
N TYR A 37 4.92 2.88 8.13
CA TYR A 37 4.61 3.80 9.22
C TYR A 37 3.17 4.30 9.13
N GLU A 38 2.51 4.40 10.27
CA GLU A 38 1.25 5.14 10.40
C GLU A 38 1.24 6.04 11.63
N TRP A 39 0.55 7.18 11.52
CA TRP A 39 0.58 8.22 12.55
C TRP A 39 -0.70 8.23 13.36
N LYS A 40 -0.58 7.86 14.64
CA LYS A 40 -1.67 8.00 15.61
C LYS A 40 -1.79 9.45 16.03
N LYS A 41 -2.98 10.04 15.85
CA LYS A 41 -3.29 11.35 16.43
C LYS A 41 -3.40 11.21 17.95
N ILE A 42 -2.59 11.97 18.68
CA ILE A 42 -2.67 12.05 20.15
C ILE A 42 -3.57 13.23 20.52
N ASP A 43 -3.40 14.35 19.83
CA ASP A 43 -4.23 15.54 19.92
C ASP A 43 -4.30 16.25 18.55
N ALA A 44 -4.83 17.48 18.49
CA ALA A 44 -5.00 18.22 17.25
C ALA A 44 -3.69 18.59 16.54
N LYS A 45 -2.58 18.72 17.29
CA LYS A 45 -1.26 19.17 16.78
C LYS A 45 -0.20 18.07 16.83
N THR A 46 -0.40 17.05 17.67
CA THR A 46 0.60 16.02 17.95
C THR A 46 0.21 14.68 17.35
N LYS A 47 1.18 14.05 16.67
CA LYS A 47 1.04 12.69 16.14
C LYS A 47 2.23 11.84 16.56
N GLN A 48 1.96 10.60 16.96
CA GLN A 48 2.98 9.59 17.23
C GLN A 48 3.05 8.64 16.02
N PRO A 49 4.21 8.53 15.34
CA PRO A 49 4.40 7.47 14.35
C PRO A 49 4.56 6.12 15.02
N TYR A 50 3.95 5.11 14.42
CA TYR A 50 4.15 3.70 14.74
C TYR A 50 4.69 3.00 13.49
N ALA A 51 5.67 2.11 13.69
CA ALA A 51 6.15 1.20 12.67
C ALA A 51 5.37 -0.11 12.79
N PHE A 52 4.98 -0.66 11.65
CA PHE A 52 4.30 -1.94 11.54
C PHE A 52 5.16 -2.91 10.74
N THR A 53 5.34 -4.11 11.27
CA THR A 53 6.11 -5.20 10.68
C THR A 53 5.32 -6.51 10.69
N VAL A 54 5.80 -7.50 9.94
CA VAL A 54 5.24 -8.86 9.92
C VAL A 54 6.16 -9.79 10.70
N ARG A 55 5.62 -10.55 11.65
CA ARG A 55 6.37 -11.48 12.50
C ARG A 55 7.03 -12.56 11.64
N GLY A 56 8.29 -12.86 11.92
CA GLY A 56 9.04 -13.87 11.19
C GLY A 56 9.36 -13.53 9.73
N SER A 57 8.96 -12.34 9.22
CA SER A 57 9.19 -11.92 7.84
C SER A 57 9.89 -10.56 7.80
N PRO A 58 11.24 -10.52 7.76
CA PRO A 58 12.00 -9.26 7.69
C PRO A 58 11.77 -8.49 6.38
N LEU A 59 11.22 -9.16 5.38
CA LEU A 59 10.77 -8.58 4.12
C LEU A 59 9.38 -9.16 3.81
N PHE A 60 8.43 -8.31 3.47
CA PHE A 60 7.09 -8.68 3.01
C PHE A 60 6.69 -7.79 1.85
N ALA A 61 5.54 -8.03 1.23
CA ALA A 61 5.09 -7.26 0.08
C ALA A 61 3.65 -6.80 0.22
N PHE A 62 3.38 -5.59 -0.25
CA PHE A 62 2.03 -5.11 -0.47
C PHE A 62 1.52 -5.49 -1.85
N ALA A 63 0.20 -5.66 -1.97
CA ALA A 63 -0.48 -5.69 -3.25
C ALA A 63 -0.36 -4.30 -3.90
N GLY A 64 0.33 -4.26 -5.04
CA GLY A 64 0.54 -3.05 -5.83
C GLY A 64 -0.14 -3.13 -7.19
N LEU A 65 -0.49 -1.97 -7.71
CA LEU A 65 -0.93 -1.77 -9.09
C LEU A 65 0.03 -0.80 -9.77
N TRP A 66 0.48 -1.10 -10.98
CA TRP A 66 1.36 -0.21 -11.73
C TRP A 66 0.86 0.05 -13.14
N ASP A 67 1.27 1.20 -13.67
CA ASP A 67 0.97 1.63 -15.04
C ASP A 67 2.10 2.51 -15.59
N ALA A 68 2.16 2.62 -16.91
CA ALA A 68 3.11 3.44 -17.64
C ALA A 68 2.38 4.46 -18.52
N TRP A 69 2.69 5.74 -18.32
CA TRP A 69 2.15 6.82 -19.12
C TRP A 69 3.24 7.48 -19.94
N LYS A 70 3.00 7.72 -21.23
CA LYS A 70 3.92 8.44 -22.12
C LYS A 70 3.45 9.89 -22.29
N ASP A 71 4.35 10.84 -22.03
CA ASP A 71 4.06 12.26 -22.19
C ASP A 71 4.07 12.72 -23.66
N GLY A 72 3.67 13.97 -23.91
CA GLY A 72 3.66 14.55 -25.25
C GLY A 72 5.04 14.79 -25.87
N GLN A 73 6.11 14.67 -25.08
CA GLN A 73 7.51 14.76 -25.52
C GLN A 73 8.13 13.37 -25.75
N GLY A 74 7.37 12.31 -25.45
CA GLY A 74 7.76 10.93 -25.61
C GLY A 74 8.46 10.30 -24.40
N HIS A 75 8.53 10.97 -23.26
CA HIS A 75 9.07 10.41 -22.03
C HIS A 75 8.08 9.45 -21.37
N TRP A 76 8.59 8.34 -20.86
CA TRP A 76 7.79 7.38 -20.08
C TRP A 76 7.86 7.70 -18.59
N LEU A 77 6.70 7.75 -17.95
CA LEU A 77 6.55 7.75 -16.50
C LEU A 77 5.93 6.41 -16.08
N GLN A 78 6.73 5.59 -15.41
CA GLN A 78 6.23 4.38 -14.74
C GLN A 78 5.90 4.74 -13.29
N SER A 79 4.72 4.34 -12.84
CA SER A 79 4.28 4.61 -11.47
C SER A 79 3.48 3.44 -10.92
N PHE A 80 3.41 3.37 -9.60
CA PHE A 80 2.64 2.36 -8.90
C PHE A 80 1.79 2.98 -7.78
N SER A 81 0.83 2.22 -7.30
CA SER A 81 0.00 2.51 -6.13
C SER A 81 -0.10 1.27 -5.26
N ILE A 82 -0.08 1.47 -3.94
CA ILE A 82 -0.36 0.43 -2.96
C ILE A 82 -1.87 0.29 -2.80
N VAL A 83 -2.39 -0.94 -2.88
CA VAL A 83 -3.79 -1.23 -2.60
C VAL A 83 -4.03 -1.19 -1.10
N THR A 84 -5.14 -0.58 -0.67
CA THR A 84 -5.51 -0.48 0.74
C THR A 84 -6.81 -1.22 1.02
N THR A 85 -6.96 -1.66 2.26
CA THR A 85 -8.15 -2.32 2.79
C THR A 85 -8.51 -1.73 4.16
N GLU A 86 -9.60 -2.20 4.77
CA GLU A 86 -9.96 -1.83 6.13
C GLU A 86 -8.88 -2.25 7.13
N ALA A 87 -8.76 -1.53 8.25
CA ALA A 87 -7.78 -1.88 9.26
C ALA A 87 -8.21 -3.13 10.05
N ASN A 88 -7.26 -4.03 10.31
CA ASN A 88 -7.42 -5.08 11.32
C ASN A 88 -7.42 -4.50 12.75
N GLU A 89 -7.63 -5.34 13.75
CA GLU A 89 -7.74 -4.94 15.17
C GLU A 89 -6.48 -4.23 15.71
N LEU A 90 -5.29 -4.58 15.21
CA LEU A 90 -4.04 -3.92 15.60
C LEU A 90 -3.96 -2.51 14.97
N MET A 91 -4.19 -2.41 13.66
CA MET A 91 -4.13 -1.16 12.89
C MET A 91 -5.19 -0.16 13.34
N GLN A 92 -6.39 -0.61 13.71
CA GLN A 92 -7.49 0.26 14.17
C GLN A 92 -7.13 1.13 15.39
N ARG A 93 -6.11 0.74 16.17
CA ARG A 93 -5.57 1.53 17.28
C ARG A 93 -4.87 2.81 16.82
N VAL A 94 -4.53 2.91 15.54
CA VAL A 94 -3.74 3.98 14.91
C VAL A 94 -4.49 4.61 13.73
N HIS A 95 -5.04 3.82 12.82
CA HIS A 95 -5.70 4.29 11.61
C HIS A 95 -6.80 3.32 11.12
N THR A 96 -7.79 3.81 10.37
CA THR A 96 -8.95 3.02 9.92
C THR A 96 -8.71 2.21 8.64
N ARG A 97 -7.55 2.38 8.01
CA ARG A 97 -7.13 1.72 6.77
C ARG A 97 -5.72 1.16 6.94
N MET A 98 -5.44 0.09 6.21
CA MET A 98 -4.09 -0.47 6.10
C MET A 98 -3.79 -0.87 4.65
N PRO A 99 -2.50 -0.95 4.27
CA PRO A 99 -2.10 -1.62 3.04
C PRO A 99 -2.56 -3.08 3.01
N VAL A 100 -2.90 -3.59 1.82
CA VAL A 100 -3.06 -5.03 1.63
C VAL A 100 -1.68 -5.67 1.62
N ILE A 101 -1.34 -6.37 2.71
CA ILE A 101 -0.14 -7.19 2.80
C ILE A 101 -0.47 -8.56 2.24
N LEU A 102 0.36 -9.07 1.34
CA LEU A 102 0.18 -10.39 0.74
C LEU A 102 1.01 -11.43 1.49
N HIS A 103 0.43 -12.60 1.73
CA HIS A 103 1.20 -13.78 2.13
C HIS A 103 2.12 -14.22 0.98
N SER A 104 3.31 -14.70 1.30
CA SER A 104 4.29 -15.14 0.29
C SER A 104 3.75 -16.23 -0.64
N ARG A 105 2.91 -17.13 -0.12
CA ARG A 105 2.21 -18.17 -0.92
C ARG A 105 1.27 -17.61 -1.99
N ASP A 106 0.82 -16.37 -1.85
CA ASP A 106 -0.15 -15.73 -2.73
C ASP A 106 0.51 -14.80 -3.77
N TYR A 107 1.83 -14.66 -3.76
CA TYR A 107 2.58 -13.77 -4.65
C TYR A 107 2.39 -14.13 -6.12
N ASP A 108 2.58 -15.39 -6.48
CA ASP A 108 2.41 -15.85 -7.87
C ASP A 108 0.97 -15.69 -8.33
N ARG A 109 0.00 -15.91 -7.43
CA ARG A 109 -1.42 -15.72 -7.72
C ARG A 109 -1.77 -14.26 -7.94
N TRP A 110 -1.16 -13.34 -7.19
CA TRP A 110 -1.33 -11.90 -7.38
C TRP A 110 -0.70 -11.40 -8.69
N LEU A 111 0.47 -11.93 -9.04
CA LEU A 111 1.21 -11.59 -10.26
C LEU A 111 0.67 -12.30 -11.51
N SER A 112 -0.05 -13.41 -11.33
CA SER A 112 -0.60 -14.21 -12.43
C SER A 112 -1.51 -13.35 -13.30
N ARG A 113 -1.25 -13.41 -14.61
CA ARG A 113 -2.12 -12.86 -15.65
C ARG A 113 -2.98 -13.95 -16.30
N GLU A 114 -2.79 -15.20 -15.88
CA GLU A 114 -3.46 -16.34 -16.47
C GLU A 114 -4.80 -16.59 -15.74
N VAL A 115 -5.83 -16.80 -16.55
CA VAL A 115 -7.13 -17.42 -16.24
C VAL A 115 -8.35 -16.50 -16.07
N THR A 116 -8.24 -15.25 -15.63
CA THR A 116 -9.42 -14.34 -15.61
C THR A 116 -9.03 -12.88 -15.77
N GLU A 117 -9.79 -12.09 -16.54
CA GLU A 117 -9.69 -10.61 -16.58
C GLU A 117 -10.02 -9.93 -15.23
N GLN A 118 -10.01 -10.67 -14.13
CA GLN A 118 -10.44 -10.23 -12.81
C GLN A 118 -9.28 -10.35 -11.83
N LEU A 119 -9.03 -9.27 -11.09
CA LEU A 119 -8.10 -9.28 -9.96
C LEU A 119 -8.56 -10.32 -8.92
N PRO A 120 -7.65 -11.01 -8.22
CA PRO A 120 -8.00 -11.95 -7.16
C PRO A 120 -8.52 -11.18 -5.92
N LEU A 121 -9.79 -10.79 -5.97
CA LEU A 121 -10.42 -9.89 -4.99
C LEU A 121 -10.40 -10.44 -3.56
N ASP A 122 -10.36 -11.76 -3.40
CA ASP A 122 -10.27 -12.42 -2.10
C ASP A 122 -8.92 -12.22 -1.39
N LEU A 123 -7.89 -11.78 -2.11
CA LEU A 123 -6.61 -11.34 -1.55
C LEU A 123 -6.67 -9.89 -1.00
N LEU A 124 -7.70 -9.11 -1.35
CA LEU A 124 -7.83 -7.70 -0.96
C LEU A 124 -8.45 -7.53 0.42
N ARG A 125 -7.89 -8.23 1.42
CA ARG A 125 -8.40 -8.30 2.79
C ARG A 125 -7.35 -7.85 3.80
N PRO A 126 -7.76 -7.47 5.03
CA PRO A 126 -6.81 -7.16 6.10
C PRO A 126 -5.90 -8.34 6.40
N TYR A 127 -4.64 -8.04 6.72
CA TYR A 127 -3.70 -9.06 7.20
C TYR A 127 -4.03 -9.45 8.65
N GLU A 128 -3.63 -10.64 9.05
CA GLU A 128 -3.87 -11.22 10.37
C GLU A 128 -3.16 -10.38 11.44
N ALA A 129 -3.93 -9.85 12.41
CA ALA A 129 -3.42 -8.92 13.41
C ALA A 129 -2.37 -9.57 14.34
N GLU A 130 -2.52 -10.86 14.63
CA GLU A 130 -1.61 -11.65 15.47
C GLU A 130 -0.22 -11.84 14.85
N ASP A 131 -0.16 -11.90 13.51
CA ASP A 131 1.08 -12.03 12.74
C ASP A 131 1.76 -10.68 12.48
N MET A 132 1.20 -9.58 12.99
CA MET A 132 1.78 -8.25 12.89
C MET A 132 2.37 -7.79 14.23
N GLU A 133 3.31 -6.86 14.12
CA GLU A 133 3.86 -6.15 15.27
C GLU A 133 3.79 -4.64 15.05
N MET A 134 3.53 -3.91 16.14
CA MET A 134 3.41 -2.46 16.16
C MET A 134 4.35 -1.92 17.23
N THR A 135 5.32 -1.09 16.82
CA THR A 135 6.27 -0.43 17.72
C THR A 135 6.18 1.08 17.56
N ALA A 136 6.39 1.82 18.66
CA ALA A 136 6.53 3.28 18.56
C ALA A 136 7.79 3.60 17.76
N ALA A 137 7.65 4.38 16.69
CA ALA A 137 8.76 4.76 15.82
C ALA A 137 9.35 6.10 16.22
N ASN A 138 10.52 6.42 15.67
CA ASN A 138 11.17 7.70 15.88
C ASN A 138 10.34 8.84 15.24
N PRO A 139 9.97 9.91 15.98
CA PRO A 139 9.25 11.06 15.42
C PRO A 139 9.92 11.72 14.21
N LEU A 140 11.26 11.59 14.10
CA LEU A 140 12.04 12.12 12.99
C LEU A 140 11.67 11.52 11.63
N VAL A 141 11.01 10.35 11.59
CA VAL A 141 10.58 9.70 10.34
C VAL A 141 9.58 10.55 9.54
N GLY A 142 8.91 11.52 10.17
CA GLY A 142 8.02 12.46 9.48
C GLY A 142 8.73 13.39 8.48
N ASN A 143 10.05 13.54 8.57
CA ASN A 143 10.84 14.29 7.60
C ASN A 143 11.59 13.30 6.68
N VAL A 144 11.19 13.26 5.41
CA VAL A 144 11.71 12.32 4.39
C VAL A 144 13.22 12.42 4.12
N ARG A 145 13.89 13.47 4.63
CA ARG A 145 15.35 13.58 4.57
C ARG A 145 16.05 12.68 5.59
N ASN A 146 15.34 12.22 6.62
CA ASN A 146 15.88 11.36 7.66
C ASN A 146 15.80 9.90 7.22
N ASN A 147 16.94 9.34 6.83
CA ASN A 147 17.08 7.95 6.43
C ASN A 147 18.18 7.30 7.28
N GLY A 148 17.77 6.48 8.25
CA GLY A 148 18.69 5.79 9.16
C GLY A 148 18.03 4.57 9.82
N PRO A 149 18.83 3.61 10.30
CA PRO A 149 18.33 2.38 10.92
C PRO A 149 17.53 2.64 12.21
N ASN A 150 17.78 3.78 12.86
CA ASN A 150 17.10 4.21 14.07
C ASN A 150 15.68 4.77 13.83
N MET A 151 15.17 4.81 12.59
CA MET A 151 13.82 5.31 12.32
C MET A 151 12.72 4.33 12.74
N LEU A 152 13.01 3.03 12.78
CA LEU A 152 12.06 1.98 13.12
C LEU A 152 11.75 1.87 14.62
N ASN A 153 12.65 2.38 15.46
CA ASN A 153 12.56 2.24 16.91
C ASN A 153 12.38 3.62 17.55
N SER A 154 11.72 3.67 18.71
CA SER A 154 11.76 4.86 19.56
C SER A 154 13.22 5.14 19.96
N ALA A 155 13.61 6.40 19.88
CA ALA A 155 14.92 6.85 20.35
C ALA A 155 15.08 6.64 21.87
#